data_AF-A0A8S1ECT3-F1
#
_entry.id   AF-A0A8S1ECT3-F1
#
_cell.length_a   1.000
_cell.length_b   1.000
_cell.length_c   1.000
_cell.angle_alpha   90.00
_cell.angle_beta   90.00
_cell.angle_gamma   90.00
#
_symmetry.space_group_name_H-M   'P 1'
#
loop_
_entity.id
_entity.type
_entity.pdbx_description
1 polymer ?
#
loop_
_entity_poly.entity_id
_entity_poly.type
_entity_poly.pdbx_seq_one_letter_code
_entity_poly.pdbx_strand_id
1 'polypeptide(L)'
;MSHEPICDPNQSQNQTVRAFQGTGSQGGRDFEITLMDKKLIGNGSFGMVYRACLAENGTMVAVKTAFQDRRFKCREVNVMKDLDHPNIVRLYYYFMTEENQGSDVISCVNLVLELMPQDLHNFQKQYAIKRTIMPQLLIRLFSYQLLRGLGFLHMNNIVHRDIKPQNLLVDAKKGLLKICDFGSAKFINYNEPSVSYICSRYYRAPEVLMGSTKYGSAIDCWSAGCVIGEMMSFKPLFIGDSGTDVLTKIIKVLGTPTDEDIASMQIDNHVSYLMNKSEGEGLQSIIHVQMKKDVMQLVTSLLHFNVYSRIHPMAALHMDYFNSIRAETIRVMKNSAILDEIPPLTDFLQDEYLFLQNTISYQNHMH
;
A
#
# COMPACT_ATOMS: atom_id res chain seq x y z
N MET A 1 21.44 -18.47 -34.75
CA MET A 1 21.41 -19.45 -33.64
C MET A 1 21.98 -18.76 -32.42
N SER A 2 21.12 -18.05 -31.70
CA SER A 2 21.43 -17.37 -30.44
C SER A 2 20.76 -18.18 -29.35
N HIS A 3 21.56 -18.88 -28.55
CA HIS A 3 21.09 -19.64 -27.41
C HIS A 3 20.58 -18.67 -26.34
N GLU A 4 19.27 -18.49 -26.28
CA GLU A 4 18.60 -18.10 -25.03
C GLU A 4 18.82 -19.23 -24.02
N PRO A 5 19.13 -18.92 -22.75
CA PRO A 5 19.18 -19.96 -21.73
C PRO A 5 17.75 -20.45 -21.51
N ILE A 6 17.49 -21.65 -22.01
CA ILE A 6 16.28 -22.42 -21.74
C ILE A 6 16.27 -22.71 -20.24
N CYS A 7 15.51 -21.94 -19.47
CA CYS A 7 15.15 -22.33 -18.11
C CYS A 7 14.29 -23.60 -18.21
N ASP A 8 14.81 -24.71 -17.72
CA ASP A 8 14.10 -25.99 -17.59
C ASP A 8 12.83 -25.79 -16.74
N PRO A 9 11.61 -25.97 -17.29
CA PRO A 9 10.36 -25.72 -16.58
C PRO A 9 10.04 -26.77 -15.50
N ASN A 10 10.83 -27.84 -15.36
CA ASN A 10 10.48 -29.02 -14.55
C ASN A 10 11.45 -29.38 -13.43
N GLN A 11 12.39 -28.51 -13.05
CA GLN A 11 13.19 -28.73 -11.84
C GLN A 11 12.56 -28.01 -10.64
N SER A 12 11.58 -28.65 -10.00
CA SER A 12 11.21 -28.38 -8.62
C SER A 12 12.38 -28.80 -7.71
N GLN A 13 13.49 -28.06 -7.76
CA GLN A 13 14.61 -28.27 -6.86
C GLN A 13 14.27 -27.65 -5.51
N ASN A 14 14.29 -28.48 -4.47
CA ASN A 14 14.29 -28.01 -3.11
C ASN A 14 15.54 -27.16 -2.90
N GLN A 15 15.36 -25.97 -2.32
CA GLN A 15 16.43 -25.03 -2.05
C GLN A 15 16.56 -24.86 -0.54
N THR A 16 17.60 -25.45 0.05
CA THR A 16 17.94 -25.26 1.46
C THR A 16 18.93 -24.11 1.61
N VAL A 17 18.62 -23.13 2.45
CA VAL A 17 19.41 -21.91 2.66
C VAL A 17 19.49 -21.54 4.13
N ARG A 18 20.57 -20.85 4.52
CA ARG A 18 20.62 -20.11 5.78
C ARG A 18 19.92 -18.76 5.62
N ALA A 19 18.90 -18.53 6.44
CA ALA A 19 18.09 -17.34 6.42
C ALA A 19 18.02 -16.68 7.80
N PHE A 20 17.80 -15.39 7.81
CA PHE A 20 17.54 -14.62 9.01
C PHE A 20 16.04 -14.53 9.24
N GLN A 21 15.60 -14.60 10.50
CA GLN A 21 14.20 -14.37 10.84
C GLN A 21 13.81 -12.92 10.55
N GLY A 22 12.61 -12.73 10.00
CA GLY A 22 12.02 -11.42 9.74
C GLY A 22 11.31 -10.84 10.97
N THR A 23 10.05 -10.46 10.76
CA THR A 23 9.16 -9.80 11.74
C THR A 23 9.18 -10.48 13.12
N GLY A 24 9.39 -9.69 14.17
CA GLY A 24 9.20 -10.09 15.57
C GLY A 24 10.44 -10.61 16.30
N SER A 25 11.64 -10.30 15.83
CA SER A 25 12.88 -10.85 16.41
C SER A 25 13.50 -9.98 17.51
N GLN A 26 13.79 -10.63 18.65
CA GLN A 26 15.04 -10.35 19.36
C GLN A 26 16.19 -10.92 18.53
N GLY A 27 16.82 -10.08 17.71
CA GLY A 27 18.18 -10.20 17.19
C GLY A 27 18.69 -11.57 16.71
N GLY A 28 18.76 -11.74 15.38
CA GLY A 28 20.00 -12.17 14.72
C GLY A 28 20.38 -13.66 14.71
N ARG A 29 19.47 -14.60 14.99
CA ARG A 29 19.75 -16.03 14.76
C ARG A 29 19.52 -16.40 13.30
N ASP A 30 20.50 -17.07 12.69
CA ASP A 30 20.36 -17.73 11.40
C ASP A 30 19.65 -19.08 11.58
N PHE A 31 18.73 -19.37 10.66
CA PHE A 31 17.97 -20.61 10.59
C PHE A 31 18.23 -21.28 9.25
N GLU A 32 18.27 -22.60 9.24
CA GLU A 32 18.22 -23.34 7.98
C GLU A 32 16.74 -23.51 7.59
N ILE A 33 16.39 -23.06 6.38
CA ILE A 33 15.05 -23.22 5.81
C ILE A 33 15.14 -23.91 4.45
N THR A 34 14.13 -24.70 4.11
CA THR A 34 14.03 -25.41 2.83
C THR A 34 12.78 -24.97 2.07
N LEU A 35 13.00 -24.34 0.92
CA LEU A 35 11.95 -23.93 -0.01
C LEU A 35 11.71 -25.02 -1.05
N MET A 36 10.49 -25.50 -1.15
CA MET A 36 10.04 -26.52 -2.12
C MET A 36 9.10 -25.91 -3.15
N ASP A 37 8.95 -26.58 -4.30
CA ASP A 37 7.98 -26.23 -5.36
C ASP A 37 8.03 -24.76 -5.81
N LYS A 38 9.23 -24.19 -5.91
CA LYS A 38 9.43 -22.78 -6.28
C LYS A 38 8.94 -22.54 -7.71
N LYS A 39 7.88 -21.75 -7.85
CA LYS A 39 7.24 -21.41 -9.13
C LYS A 39 7.17 -19.91 -9.30
N LEU A 40 7.65 -19.39 -10.44
CA LEU A 40 7.54 -17.96 -10.75
C LEU A 40 6.06 -17.55 -10.87
N ILE A 41 5.66 -16.51 -10.12
CA ILE A 41 4.29 -15.96 -10.13
C ILE A 41 4.25 -14.47 -10.53
N GLY A 42 5.39 -13.78 -10.50
CA GLY A 42 5.48 -12.38 -10.93
C GLY A 42 6.89 -12.02 -11.39
N ASN A 43 6.97 -11.16 -12.40
CA ASN A 43 8.22 -10.61 -12.92
C ASN A 43 7.98 -9.12 -13.21
N GLY A 44 8.85 -8.24 -12.69
CA GLY A 44 8.72 -6.80 -12.89
C GLY A 44 10.01 -6.05 -12.58
N SER A 45 9.93 -4.72 -12.59
CA SER A 45 11.06 -3.82 -12.33
C SER A 45 11.74 -4.01 -10.97
N PHE A 46 11.03 -4.62 -10.01
CA PHE A 46 11.51 -4.85 -8.64
C PHE A 46 12.07 -6.25 -8.43
N GLY A 47 12.22 -7.03 -9.51
CA GLY A 47 12.75 -8.39 -9.49
C GLY A 47 11.68 -9.45 -9.72
N MET A 48 11.97 -10.66 -9.24
CA MET A 48 11.18 -11.86 -9.49
C MET A 48 10.46 -12.29 -8.22
N VAL A 49 9.20 -12.72 -8.35
CA VAL A 49 8.40 -13.21 -7.23
C VAL A 49 7.99 -14.65 -7.50
N TYR A 50 8.31 -15.54 -6.57
CA TYR A 50 8.01 -16.96 -6.65
C TYR A 50 7.01 -17.37 -5.57
N ARG A 51 6.12 -18.31 -5.87
CA ARG A 51 5.41 -19.10 -4.88
C ARG A 51 6.31 -20.27 -4.47
N ALA A 52 6.42 -20.57 -3.19
CA ALA A 52 7.13 -21.75 -2.68
C ALA A 52 6.46 -22.29 -1.41
N CYS A 53 6.80 -23.51 -1.01
CA CYS A 53 6.35 -24.12 0.24
C CYS A 53 7.54 -24.24 1.21
N LEU A 54 7.37 -23.83 2.46
CA LEU A 54 8.35 -24.10 3.53
C LEU A 54 8.23 -25.56 3.96
N ALA A 55 9.31 -26.33 3.85
CA ALA A 55 9.31 -27.75 4.20
C ALA A 55 9.07 -27.99 5.70
N GLU A 56 9.46 -27.04 6.54
CA GLU A 56 9.43 -27.17 8.00
C GLU A 56 8.01 -27.26 8.56
N ASN A 57 7.06 -26.60 7.90
CA ASN A 57 5.68 -26.49 8.40
C ASN A 57 4.61 -26.56 7.30
N GLY A 58 4.99 -26.76 6.04
CA GLY A 58 4.09 -26.79 4.89
C GLY A 58 3.47 -25.43 4.53
N THR A 59 3.97 -24.33 5.11
CA THR A 59 3.40 -22.99 4.86
C THR A 59 3.73 -22.51 3.46
N MET A 60 2.70 -22.09 2.74
CA MET A 60 2.85 -21.46 1.45
C MET A 60 3.35 -20.03 1.59
N VAL A 61 4.41 -19.67 0.84
CA VAL A 61 5.09 -18.38 0.93
C VAL A 61 5.31 -17.75 -0.45
N ALA A 62 5.46 -16.42 -0.45
CA ALA A 62 5.97 -15.67 -1.59
C ALA A 62 7.45 -15.36 -1.37
N VAL A 63 8.30 -15.62 -2.36
CA VAL A 63 9.74 -15.32 -2.32
C VAL A 63 10.00 -14.21 -3.32
N LYS A 64 10.22 -12.99 -2.84
CA LYS A 64 10.61 -11.83 -3.67
C LYS A 64 12.14 -11.75 -3.73
N THR A 65 12.69 -11.94 -4.92
CA THR A 65 14.13 -11.85 -5.20
C THR A 65 14.42 -10.53 -5.90
N ALA A 66 15.24 -9.68 -5.27
CA ALA A 66 15.66 -8.38 -5.80
C ALA A 66 17.18 -8.31 -5.91
N PHE A 67 17.67 -7.73 -7.01
CA PHE A 67 19.10 -7.48 -7.19
C PHE A 67 19.59 -6.44 -6.19
N GLN A 68 20.72 -6.72 -5.54
CA GLN A 68 21.29 -5.88 -4.50
C GLN A 68 22.78 -5.68 -4.74
N ASP A 69 23.20 -4.42 -4.81
CA ASP A 69 24.62 -4.08 -4.71
C ASP A 69 25.12 -4.45 -3.30
N ARG A 70 26.12 -5.34 -3.22
CA ARG A 70 26.72 -5.88 -1.99
C ARG A 70 27.16 -4.79 -1.01
N ARG A 71 27.46 -3.58 -1.51
CA ARG A 71 27.96 -2.47 -0.69
C ARG A 71 26.88 -1.81 0.16
N PHE A 72 25.60 -2.06 -0.13
CA PHE A 72 24.49 -1.38 0.53
C PHE A 72 23.57 -2.39 1.23
N LYS A 73 23.09 -2.02 2.42
CA LYS A 73 22.02 -2.76 3.10
C LYS A 73 20.71 -2.57 2.33
N CYS A 74 19.96 -3.65 2.16
CA CYS A 74 18.64 -3.60 1.55
C CYS A 74 17.69 -2.76 2.43
N ARG A 75 17.21 -1.63 1.90
CA ARG A 75 16.29 -0.74 2.64
C ARG A 75 14.99 -1.44 3.00
N GLU A 76 14.47 -2.25 2.09
CA GLU A 76 13.21 -2.98 2.28
C GLU A 76 13.28 -3.91 3.49
N VAL A 77 14.37 -4.69 3.65
CA VAL A 77 14.61 -5.52 4.85
C VAL A 77 14.64 -4.68 6.12
N ASN A 78 15.36 -3.54 6.09
CA ASN A 78 15.48 -2.67 7.26
C ASN A 78 14.14 -2.08 7.71
N VAL A 79 13.22 -1.83 6.77
CA VAL A 79 11.87 -1.36 7.07
C VAL A 79 11.02 -2.51 7.60
N MET A 80 11.01 -3.67 6.93
CA MET A 80 10.05 -4.74 7.19
C MET A 80 10.34 -5.57 8.45
N LYS A 81 11.60 -5.69 8.87
CA LYS A 81 12.00 -6.55 10.01
C LYS A 81 11.28 -6.22 11.34
N ASP A 82 10.82 -4.97 11.49
CA ASP A 82 10.19 -4.47 12.71
C ASP A 82 8.65 -4.32 12.53
N LEU A 83 8.08 -4.74 11.39
CA LEU A 83 6.65 -4.60 11.11
C LEU A 83 5.89 -5.89 11.42
N ASP A 84 5.17 -5.89 12.54
CA ASP A 84 4.21 -6.93 12.90
C ASP A 84 2.81 -6.33 13.05
N HIS A 85 1.98 -6.46 12.01
CA HIS A 85 0.64 -5.89 11.99
C HIS A 85 -0.29 -6.71 11.08
N PRO A 86 -1.58 -6.94 11.46
CA PRO A 86 -2.51 -7.76 10.68
C PRO A 86 -2.74 -7.26 9.25
N ASN A 87 -2.60 -5.95 9.00
CA ASN A 87 -2.79 -5.33 7.67
C ASN A 87 -1.48 -5.02 6.94
N ILE A 88 -0.38 -5.63 7.34
CA ILE A 88 0.91 -5.60 6.64
C ILE A 88 1.30 -7.03 6.30
N VAL A 89 1.89 -7.24 5.11
CA VAL A 89 2.41 -8.55 4.72
C VAL A 89 3.57 -8.94 5.66
N ARG A 90 3.50 -10.13 6.25
CA ARG A 90 4.54 -10.57 7.18
C ARG A 90 5.81 -10.97 6.44
N LEU A 91 6.96 -10.53 6.95
CA LEU A 91 8.27 -11.05 6.56
C LEU A 91 8.60 -12.23 7.48
N TYR A 92 8.58 -13.45 6.95
CA TYR A 92 8.97 -14.64 7.71
C TYR A 92 10.49 -14.74 7.82
N TYR A 93 11.18 -14.66 6.68
CA TYR A 93 12.63 -14.80 6.59
C TYR A 93 13.21 -13.92 5.48
N TYR A 94 14.52 -13.66 5.55
CA TYR A 94 15.26 -13.12 4.42
C TYR A 94 16.66 -13.75 4.32
N PHE A 95 17.17 -13.88 3.11
CA PHE A 95 18.50 -14.45 2.86
C PHE A 95 19.13 -13.88 1.59
N MET A 96 20.45 -14.01 1.47
CA MET A 96 21.21 -13.57 0.31
C MET A 96 21.53 -14.77 -0.59
N THR A 97 21.43 -14.59 -1.89
CA THR A 97 21.96 -15.54 -2.89
C THR A 97 22.96 -14.85 -3.81
N GLU A 98 23.81 -15.64 -4.44
CA GLU A 98 24.72 -15.18 -5.46
C GLU A 98 24.33 -15.86 -6.79
N GLU A 99 24.11 -15.05 -7.82
CA GLU A 99 23.79 -15.53 -9.16
C GLU A 99 24.92 -15.14 -10.11
N ASN A 100 25.38 -16.09 -10.93
CA ASN A 100 26.39 -15.85 -11.94
C ASN A 100 25.73 -15.25 -13.18
N GLN A 101 26.08 -14.02 -13.53
CA GLN A 101 25.67 -13.40 -14.79
C GLN A 101 26.91 -13.17 -15.67
N GLY A 102 27.28 -14.20 -16.43
CA GLY A 102 28.52 -14.18 -17.23
C GLY A 102 29.76 -14.24 -16.34
N SER A 103 30.64 -13.23 -16.43
CA SER A 103 31.83 -13.09 -15.58
C SER A 103 31.55 -12.42 -14.23
N ASP A 104 30.38 -11.81 -14.06
CA ASP A 104 30.05 -11.05 -12.86
C ASP A 104 29.17 -11.87 -11.92
N VAL A 105 29.45 -11.76 -10.62
CA VAL A 105 28.63 -12.36 -9.56
C VAL A 105 27.70 -11.29 -8.99
N ILE A 106 26.41 -11.47 -9.18
CA ILE A 106 25.38 -10.56 -8.69
C ILE A 106 24.82 -11.11 -7.38
N SER A 107 24.75 -10.26 -6.36
CA SER A 107 24.05 -10.61 -5.13
C SER A 107 22.58 -10.26 -5.21
N CYS A 108 21.75 -11.17 -4.74
CA CYS A 108 20.31 -10.99 -4.65
C CYS A 108 19.86 -11.08 -3.19
N VAL A 109 18.93 -10.23 -2.79
CA VAL A 109 18.19 -10.33 -1.53
C VAL A 109 16.91 -11.09 -1.81
N ASN A 110 16.62 -12.10 -1.01
CA ASN A 110 15.40 -12.89 -1.09
C ASN A 110 14.57 -12.65 0.17
N LEU A 111 13.34 -12.17 -0.01
CA LEU A 111 12.37 -11.95 1.07
C LEU A 111 11.34 -13.08 1.03
N VAL A 112 11.26 -13.87 2.10
CA VAL A 112 10.24 -14.91 2.30
C VAL A 112 9.06 -14.28 3.04
N LEU A 113 7.98 -14.06 2.31
CA LEU A 113 6.83 -13.28 2.69
C LEU A 113 5.58 -14.16 2.82
N GLU A 114 4.61 -13.68 3.59
CA GLU A 114 3.25 -14.20 3.59
C GLU A 114 2.66 -14.21 2.17
N LEU A 115 2.13 -15.36 1.75
CA LEU A 115 1.46 -15.50 0.45
C LEU A 115 -0.02 -15.18 0.60
N MET A 116 -0.48 -14.20 -0.17
CA MET A 116 -1.91 -13.88 -0.32
C MET A 116 -2.43 -14.33 -1.70
N PRO A 117 -3.73 -14.58 -1.87
CA PRO A 117 -4.28 -15.13 -3.11
C PRO A 117 -4.08 -14.25 -4.35
N GLN A 118 -4.20 -12.93 -4.21
CA GLN A 118 -4.10 -11.97 -5.31
C GLN A 118 -3.90 -10.54 -4.76
N ASP A 119 -3.57 -9.60 -5.65
CA ASP A 119 -3.61 -8.17 -5.38
C ASP A 119 -4.98 -7.53 -5.73
N LEU A 120 -5.22 -6.34 -5.20
CA LEU A 120 -6.47 -5.59 -5.37
C LEU A 120 -6.69 -5.19 -6.84
N HIS A 121 -5.62 -4.92 -7.61
CA HIS A 121 -5.73 -4.59 -9.03
C HIS A 121 -6.37 -5.75 -9.82
N ASN A 122 -5.82 -6.96 -9.65
CA ASN A 122 -6.35 -8.17 -10.27
C ASN A 122 -7.77 -8.50 -9.78
N PHE A 123 -8.05 -8.25 -8.50
CA PHE A 123 -9.39 -8.42 -7.94
C PHE A 123 -10.41 -7.46 -8.58
N GLN A 124 -10.10 -6.17 -8.71
CA GLN A 124 -10.96 -5.18 -9.36
C GLN A 124 -11.21 -5.52 -10.83
N LYS A 125 -10.17 -6.00 -11.54
CA LYS A 125 -10.27 -6.41 -12.95
C LYS A 125 -11.32 -7.51 -13.15
N GLN A 126 -11.47 -8.44 -12.20
CA GLN A 126 -12.50 -9.49 -12.28
C GLN A 126 -13.92 -8.91 -12.27
N TYR A 127 -14.19 -7.88 -11.44
CA TYR A 127 -15.48 -7.20 -11.39
C TYR A 127 -15.72 -6.35 -12.65
N ALA A 128 -14.70 -5.65 -13.12
CA ALA A 128 -14.77 -4.87 -14.36
C ALA A 128 -15.11 -5.74 -15.57
N ILE A 129 -14.46 -6.91 -15.71
CA ILE A 129 -14.73 -7.87 -16.80
C ILE A 129 -16.16 -8.42 -16.70
N LYS A 130 -16.59 -8.80 -15.51
CA LYS A 130 -17.95 -9.32 -15.26
C LYS A 130 -19.03 -8.24 -15.34
N ARG A 131 -18.66 -6.95 -15.42
CA ARG A 131 -19.56 -5.79 -15.36
C ARG A 131 -20.45 -5.81 -14.11
N THR A 132 -19.88 -6.28 -13.00
CA THR A 132 -20.55 -6.35 -11.70
C THR A 132 -19.89 -5.38 -10.74
N ILE A 133 -20.65 -4.84 -9.78
CA ILE A 133 -20.11 -3.99 -8.72
C ILE A 133 -19.43 -4.81 -7.63
N MET A 134 -18.40 -4.26 -7.00
CA MET A 134 -17.77 -4.87 -5.83
C MET A 134 -18.72 -4.70 -4.63
N PRO A 135 -18.94 -5.75 -3.81
CA PRO A 135 -19.75 -5.65 -2.62
C PRO A 135 -19.29 -4.51 -1.71
N GLN A 136 -20.22 -3.67 -1.28
CA GLN A 136 -19.94 -2.51 -0.42
C GLN A 136 -19.26 -2.90 0.90
N LEU A 137 -19.55 -4.10 1.40
CA LEU A 137 -18.88 -4.66 2.57
C LEU A 137 -17.38 -4.85 2.33
N LEU A 138 -16.98 -5.40 1.18
CA LEU A 138 -15.57 -5.60 0.86
C LEU A 138 -14.83 -4.26 0.69
N ILE A 139 -15.43 -3.30 -0.01
CA ILE A 139 -14.82 -1.97 -0.18
C ILE A 139 -14.58 -1.32 1.18
N ARG A 140 -15.55 -1.43 2.08
CA ARG A 140 -15.47 -0.89 3.44
C ARG A 140 -14.42 -1.61 4.29
N LEU A 141 -14.36 -2.94 4.26
CA LEU A 141 -13.35 -3.76 4.95
C LEU A 141 -11.94 -3.45 4.45
N PHE A 142 -11.76 -3.38 3.13
CA PHE A 142 -10.46 -3.08 2.51
C PHE A 142 -10.03 -1.64 2.78
N SER A 143 -10.95 -0.68 2.73
CA SER A 143 -10.66 0.72 3.07
C SER A 143 -10.22 0.85 4.54
N TYR A 144 -10.91 0.18 5.46
CA TYR A 144 -10.58 0.19 6.89
C TYR A 144 -9.19 -0.39 7.15
N GLN A 145 -8.91 -1.57 6.59
CA GLN A 145 -7.63 -2.26 6.77
C GLN A 145 -6.46 -1.53 6.10
N LEU A 146 -6.68 -0.89 4.94
CA LEU A 146 -5.69 -0.01 4.30
C LEU A 146 -5.33 1.15 5.23
N LEU A 147 -6.34 1.85 5.74
CA LEU A 147 -6.12 3.00 6.63
C LEU A 147 -5.48 2.57 7.96
N ARG A 148 -5.88 1.44 8.54
CA ARG A 148 -5.26 0.90 9.75
C ARG A 148 -3.79 0.55 9.53
N GLY A 149 -3.48 -0.15 8.43
CA GLY A 149 -2.10 -0.47 8.05
C GLY A 149 -1.24 0.78 7.83
N LEU A 150 -1.77 1.80 7.15
CA LEU A 150 -1.09 3.08 6.98
C LEU A 150 -0.90 3.82 8.32
N GLY A 151 -1.92 3.81 9.18
CA GLY A 151 -1.83 4.40 10.51
C GLY A 151 -0.69 3.79 11.33
N PHE A 152 -0.59 2.46 11.34
CA PHE A 152 0.52 1.74 11.98
C PHE A 152 1.88 2.15 11.41
N LEU A 153 2.04 2.23 10.07
CA LEU A 153 3.29 2.67 9.45
C LEU A 153 3.66 4.10 9.85
N HIS A 154 2.69 5.01 9.81
CA HIS A 154 2.90 6.43 10.08
C HIS A 154 3.29 6.67 11.54
N MET A 155 2.70 5.93 12.48
CA MET A 155 3.08 5.97 13.89
C MET A 155 4.51 5.46 14.15
N ASN A 156 5.03 4.60 13.26
CA ASN A 156 6.41 4.13 13.28
C ASN A 156 7.35 5.00 12.41
N ASN A 157 6.92 6.21 12.01
CA ASN A 157 7.64 7.13 11.13
C ASN A 157 8.01 6.55 9.76
N ILE A 158 7.26 5.57 9.27
CA ILE A 158 7.46 4.96 7.96
C ILE A 158 6.44 5.50 6.98
N VAL A 159 6.92 5.98 5.84
CA VAL A 159 6.06 6.35 4.70
C VAL A 159 6.25 5.32 3.60
N HIS A 160 5.16 4.76 3.09
CA HIS A 160 5.18 3.68 2.10
C HIS A 160 5.63 4.19 0.72
N ARG A 161 5.12 5.35 0.30
CA ARG A 161 5.49 6.08 -0.93
C ARG A 161 5.14 5.40 -2.26
N ASP A 162 4.45 4.26 -2.25
CA ASP A 162 3.94 3.59 -3.45
C ASP A 162 2.64 2.81 -3.19
N ILE A 163 1.69 3.45 -2.50
CA ILE A 163 0.35 2.87 -2.30
C ILE A 163 -0.42 2.90 -3.62
N LYS A 164 -0.84 1.73 -4.06
CA LYS A 164 -1.59 1.47 -5.30
C LYS A 164 -2.23 0.08 -5.22
N PRO A 165 -3.26 -0.24 -6.01
CA PRO A 165 -3.95 -1.52 -5.94
C PRO A 165 -3.04 -2.75 -6.16
N GLN A 166 -1.96 -2.63 -6.92
CA GLN A 166 -0.98 -3.73 -7.10
C GLN A 166 -0.18 -4.05 -5.83
N ASN A 167 -0.04 -3.09 -4.91
CA ASN A 167 0.70 -3.23 -3.66
C ASN A 167 -0.22 -3.52 -2.46
N LEU A 168 -1.47 -3.87 -2.73
CA LEU A 168 -2.48 -4.23 -1.73
C LEU A 168 -2.95 -5.64 -2.01
N LEU A 169 -2.52 -6.58 -1.17
CA LEU A 169 -2.87 -7.98 -1.26
C LEU A 169 -4.22 -8.24 -0.59
N VAL A 170 -5.07 -9.05 -1.22
CA VAL A 170 -6.43 -9.33 -0.74
C VAL A 170 -6.76 -10.82 -0.70
N ASP A 171 -7.43 -11.22 0.38
CA ASP A 171 -8.18 -12.49 0.45
C ASP A 171 -9.65 -12.13 0.61
N ALA A 172 -10.37 -12.09 -0.51
CA ALA A 172 -11.76 -11.66 -0.54
C ALA A 172 -12.70 -12.60 0.22
N LYS A 173 -12.37 -13.89 0.35
CA LYS A 173 -13.20 -14.85 1.10
C LYS A 173 -13.10 -14.60 2.60
N LYS A 174 -11.92 -14.17 3.06
CA LYS A 174 -11.68 -13.78 4.46
C LYS A 174 -11.87 -12.29 4.72
N GLY A 175 -12.19 -11.51 3.69
CA GLY A 175 -12.29 -10.06 3.76
C GLY A 175 -10.99 -9.36 4.17
N LEU A 176 -9.82 -9.97 3.97
CA LEU A 176 -8.53 -9.46 4.44
C LEU A 176 -7.85 -8.57 3.38
N LEU A 177 -7.22 -7.50 3.84
CA LEU A 177 -6.29 -6.69 3.06
C LEU A 177 -4.97 -6.50 3.81
N LYS A 178 -3.85 -6.66 3.09
CA LYS A 178 -2.49 -6.44 3.58
C LYS A 178 -1.68 -5.58 2.62
N ILE A 179 -0.98 -4.58 3.15
CA ILE A 179 -0.04 -3.75 2.40
C ILE A 179 1.26 -4.54 2.15
N CYS A 180 1.77 -4.50 0.91
CA CYS A 180 3.02 -5.13 0.53
C CYS A 180 3.93 -4.20 -0.28
N ASP A 181 5.14 -4.68 -0.59
CA ASP A 181 6.16 -3.99 -1.40
C ASP A 181 6.71 -2.70 -0.76
N PHE A 182 7.64 -2.90 0.18
CA PHE A 182 8.28 -1.81 0.92
C PHE A 182 9.57 -1.32 0.25
N GLY A 183 9.81 -1.67 -1.03
CA GLY A 183 11.01 -1.26 -1.76
C GLY A 183 11.14 0.27 -1.91
N SER A 184 10.00 0.97 -1.95
CA SER A 184 9.94 2.43 -1.96
C SER A 184 9.81 3.06 -0.57
N ALA A 185 9.58 2.27 0.48
CA ALA A 185 9.34 2.81 1.82
C ALA A 185 10.58 3.51 2.40
N LYS A 186 10.36 4.46 3.30
CA LYS A 186 11.43 5.23 3.96
C LYS A 186 10.99 5.62 5.37
N PHE A 187 11.91 5.50 6.33
CA PHE A 187 11.81 6.21 7.60
C PHE A 187 11.93 7.70 7.36
N ILE A 188 10.84 8.45 7.57
CA ILE A 188 10.85 9.87 7.28
C ILE A 188 11.61 10.62 8.37
N ASN A 189 12.53 11.47 7.93
CA ASN A 189 13.17 12.49 8.77
C ASN A 189 12.82 13.82 8.12
N TYR A 190 12.00 14.63 8.78
CA TYR A 190 11.52 15.92 8.24
C TYR A 190 12.64 16.93 8.02
N ASN A 191 13.82 16.70 8.62
CA ASN A 191 15.01 17.53 8.40
C ASN A 191 15.82 17.13 7.17
N GLU A 192 15.49 16.01 6.52
CA GLU A 192 16.22 15.48 5.36
C GLU A 192 15.35 15.50 4.10
N PRO A 193 15.89 15.97 2.95
CA PRO A 193 15.15 15.93 1.70
C PRO A 193 14.87 14.49 1.27
N SER A 194 13.75 14.33 0.56
CA SER A 194 13.32 13.08 -0.05
C SER A 194 13.18 13.24 -1.56
N VAL A 195 13.44 12.16 -2.30
CA VAL A 195 13.35 12.15 -3.77
C VAL A 195 11.89 12.37 -4.19
N SER A 196 11.63 13.30 -5.11
CA SER A 196 10.27 13.64 -5.59
C SER A 196 9.77 12.72 -6.70
N TYR A 197 10.65 12.12 -7.52
CA TYR A 197 10.26 11.14 -8.54
C TYR A 197 10.04 9.74 -7.93
N ILE A 198 9.04 9.63 -7.06
CA ILE A 198 8.59 8.40 -6.41
C ILE A 198 7.09 8.21 -6.60
N CYS A 199 6.52 7.09 -6.13
CA CYS A 199 5.11 6.73 -6.27
C CYS A 199 4.68 6.49 -7.73
N SER A 200 3.81 5.51 -7.93
CA SER A 200 3.17 5.24 -9.21
C SER A 200 2.26 6.41 -9.63
N ARG A 201 2.40 6.84 -10.89
CA ARG A 201 1.94 8.16 -11.38
C ARG A 201 0.51 8.54 -10.99
N TYR A 202 -0.47 7.64 -11.13
CA TYR A 202 -1.89 7.94 -10.91
C TYR A 202 -2.27 8.11 -9.42
N TYR A 203 -1.41 7.67 -8.50
CA TYR A 203 -1.63 7.73 -7.05
C TYR A 203 -0.73 8.76 -6.37
N ARG A 204 0.07 9.49 -7.16
CA ARG A 204 1.05 10.45 -6.66
C ARG A 204 0.34 11.72 -6.16
N ALA A 205 0.71 12.16 -4.96
CA ALA A 205 0.15 13.35 -4.34
C ALA A 205 0.57 14.65 -5.07
N PRO A 206 -0.26 15.72 -5.02
CA PRO A 206 0.01 16.99 -5.72
C PRO A 206 1.37 17.60 -5.41
N GLU A 207 1.78 17.64 -4.15
CA GLU A 207 3.07 18.18 -3.71
C GLU A 207 4.24 17.43 -4.34
N VAL A 208 4.12 16.11 -4.51
CA VAL A 208 5.14 15.27 -5.15
C VAL A 208 5.15 15.48 -6.67
N LEU A 209 3.98 15.62 -7.29
CA LEU A 209 3.85 15.98 -8.72
C LEU A 209 4.48 17.35 -9.02
N MET A 210 4.38 18.28 -8.08
CA MET A 210 4.98 19.62 -8.14
C MET A 210 6.45 19.67 -7.70
N GLY A 211 7.06 18.51 -7.39
CA GLY A 211 8.49 18.41 -7.14
C GLY A 211 8.93 18.68 -5.70
N SER A 212 8.00 18.72 -4.73
CA SER A 212 8.36 18.86 -3.32
C SER A 212 9.32 17.74 -2.90
N THR A 213 10.36 18.12 -2.16
CA THR A 213 11.31 17.19 -1.55
C THR A 213 11.13 17.09 -0.03
N LYS A 214 10.23 17.90 0.53
CA LYS A 214 9.93 17.98 1.96
C LYS A 214 8.49 17.55 2.24
N TYR A 215 8.19 16.32 1.86
CA TYR A 215 6.88 15.70 2.10
C TYR A 215 6.95 14.67 3.24
N GLY A 216 5.80 14.35 3.81
CA GLY A 216 5.65 13.37 4.89
C GLY A 216 4.64 12.27 4.58
N SER A 217 4.10 11.66 5.61
CA SER A 217 3.09 10.58 5.54
C SER A 217 1.80 10.94 4.80
N ALA A 218 1.47 12.23 4.71
CA ALA A 218 0.27 12.73 4.03
C ALA A 218 0.19 12.33 2.54
N ILE A 219 1.30 11.95 1.90
CA ILE A 219 1.28 11.45 0.52
C ILE A 219 0.60 10.08 0.43
N ASP A 220 0.75 9.22 1.44
CA ASP A 220 0.10 7.91 1.47
C ASP A 220 -1.40 8.08 1.73
N CYS A 221 -1.82 9.11 2.50
CA CYS A 221 -3.24 9.45 2.68
C CYS A 221 -3.90 9.80 1.35
N TRP A 222 -3.24 10.62 0.53
CA TRP A 222 -3.71 10.93 -0.82
C TRP A 222 -3.82 9.67 -1.68
N SER A 223 -2.76 8.86 -1.73
CA SER A 223 -2.76 7.61 -2.49
C SER A 223 -3.87 6.65 -2.04
N ALA A 224 -4.15 6.57 -0.73
CA ALA A 224 -5.26 5.81 -0.19
C ALA A 224 -6.62 6.35 -0.66
N GLY A 225 -6.81 7.67 -0.68
CA GLY A 225 -8.01 8.31 -1.24
C GLY A 225 -8.24 7.91 -2.70
N CYS A 226 -7.17 7.92 -3.51
CA CYS A 226 -7.22 7.45 -4.90
C CYS A 226 -7.64 5.98 -5.01
N VAL A 227 -7.02 5.09 -4.22
CA VAL A 227 -7.36 3.66 -4.21
C VAL A 227 -8.81 3.42 -3.79
N ILE A 228 -9.28 4.09 -2.73
CA ILE A 228 -10.64 3.91 -2.20
C ILE A 228 -11.68 4.37 -3.23
N GLY A 229 -11.45 5.49 -3.92
CA GLY A 229 -12.31 5.91 -5.03
C GLY A 229 -12.25 4.92 -6.22
N GLU A 230 -11.07 4.40 -6.53
CA GLU A 230 -10.87 3.45 -7.63
C GLU A 230 -11.54 2.08 -7.38
N MET A 231 -11.66 1.62 -6.14
CA MET A 231 -12.39 0.38 -5.79
C MET A 231 -13.84 0.39 -6.27
N MET A 232 -14.39 1.56 -6.55
CA MET A 232 -15.78 1.72 -6.96
C MET A 232 -15.95 2.01 -8.45
N SER A 233 -15.04 2.76 -9.06
CA SER A 233 -15.05 3.07 -10.49
C SER A 233 -14.35 1.99 -11.35
N PHE A 234 -13.53 1.15 -10.71
CA PHE A 234 -12.59 0.21 -11.34
C PHE A 234 -11.62 0.86 -12.32
N LYS A 235 -11.42 2.18 -12.19
CA LYS A 235 -10.50 2.97 -13.00
C LYS A 235 -9.81 4.01 -12.12
N PRO A 236 -8.51 4.26 -12.30
CA PRO A 236 -7.83 5.31 -11.55
C PRO A 236 -8.54 6.65 -11.67
N LEU A 237 -8.60 7.39 -10.57
CA LEU A 237 -9.30 8.68 -10.52
C LEU A 237 -8.64 9.73 -11.41
N PHE A 238 -7.29 9.76 -11.42
CA PHE A 238 -6.50 10.76 -12.13
C PHE A 238 -5.55 10.09 -13.13
N ILE A 239 -6.04 9.86 -14.35
CA ILE A 239 -5.26 9.24 -15.43
C ILE A 239 -4.58 10.34 -16.26
N GLY A 240 -3.27 10.23 -16.44
CA GLY A 240 -2.51 11.14 -17.30
C GLY A 240 -1.18 10.58 -17.82
N ASP A 241 -0.75 11.11 -18.96
CA ASP A 241 0.44 10.63 -19.67
C ASP A 241 1.76 11.12 -19.05
N SER A 242 1.70 12.22 -18.30
CA SER A 242 2.81 12.82 -17.57
C SER A 242 2.41 13.25 -16.15
N GLY A 243 3.38 13.64 -15.32
CA GLY A 243 3.08 14.23 -14.01
C GLY A 243 2.29 15.54 -14.12
N THR A 244 2.59 16.35 -15.13
CA THR A 244 1.87 17.62 -15.40
C THR A 244 0.43 17.38 -15.86
N ASP A 245 0.19 16.33 -16.66
CA ASP A 245 -1.16 15.95 -17.08
C ASP A 245 -1.99 15.43 -15.91
N VAL A 246 -1.43 14.56 -15.06
CA VAL A 246 -2.11 14.11 -13.82
C VAL A 246 -2.45 15.30 -12.94
N LEU A 247 -1.53 16.24 -12.74
CA LEU A 247 -1.81 17.45 -11.97
C LEU A 247 -2.94 18.29 -12.60
N THR A 248 -2.97 18.40 -13.92
CA THR A 248 -4.05 19.11 -14.64
C THR A 248 -5.40 18.43 -14.41
N LYS A 249 -5.46 17.08 -14.37
CA LYS A 249 -6.70 16.35 -14.01
C LYS A 249 -7.12 16.63 -12.57
N ILE A 250 -6.16 16.68 -11.64
CA ILE A 250 -6.45 17.00 -10.24
C ILE A 250 -7.04 18.42 -10.13
N ILE A 251 -6.42 19.42 -10.76
CA ILE A 251 -6.90 20.82 -10.75
C ILE A 251 -8.28 20.95 -11.41
N LYS A 252 -8.54 20.17 -12.47
CA LYS A 252 -9.86 20.15 -13.09
C LYS A 252 -10.95 19.69 -12.12
N VAL A 253 -10.63 18.78 -11.21
CA VAL A 253 -11.59 18.19 -10.26
C VAL A 253 -11.67 18.99 -8.96
N LEU A 254 -10.54 19.35 -8.36
CA LEU A 254 -10.47 20.02 -7.06
C LEU A 254 -10.44 21.55 -7.15
N GLY A 255 -10.23 22.11 -8.34
CA GLY A 255 -9.95 23.53 -8.53
C GLY A 255 -8.46 23.84 -8.43
N THR A 256 -8.10 25.10 -8.65
CA THR A 256 -6.71 25.56 -8.49
C THR A 256 -6.36 25.65 -6.99
N PRO A 257 -5.18 25.15 -6.55
CA PRO A 257 -4.77 25.28 -5.15
C PRO A 257 -4.67 26.75 -4.75
N THR A 258 -5.09 27.06 -3.52
CA THR A 258 -4.93 28.37 -2.89
C THR A 258 -3.48 28.62 -2.48
N ASP A 259 -3.15 29.86 -2.09
CA ASP A 259 -1.82 30.18 -1.56
C ASP A 259 -1.51 29.38 -0.27
N GLU A 260 -2.53 29.10 0.55
CA GLU A 260 -2.39 28.27 1.75
C GLU A 260 -2.08 26.80 1.38
N ASP A 261 -2.77 26.27 0.37
CA ASP A 261 -2.48 24.94 -0.17
C ASP A 261 -1.03 24.85 -0.65
N ILE A 262 -0.60 25.82 -1.47
CA ILE A 262 0.76 25.90 -2.01
C ILE A 262 1.80 25.95 -0.89
N ALA A 263 1.59 26.79 0.12
CA ALA A 263 2.48 26.90 1.27
C ALA A 263 2.60 25.56 2.03
N SER A 264 1.49 24.86 2.22
CA SER A 264 1.46 23.57 2.92
C SER A 264 2.23 22.47 2.18
N MET A 265 2.29 22.52 0.84
CA MET A 265 2.96 21.52 0.00
C MET A 265 4.49 21.67 -0.01
N GLN A 266 5.02 22.76 0.57
CA GLN A 266 6.46 23.06 0.65
C GLN A 266 7.16 22.99 -0.72
N ILE A 267 6.49 23.51 -1.75
CA ILE A 267 6.98 23.61 -3.13
C ILE A 267 7.65 24.97 -3.38
N ASP A 268 8.48 25.05 -4.42
CA ASP A 268 9.04 26.33 -4.85
C ASP A 268 7.94 27.22 -5.46
N ASN A 269 7.88 28.48 -5.03
CA ASN A 269 6.85 29.46 -5.40
C ASN A 269 6.78 29.71 -6.91
N HIS A 270 7.82 29.39 -7.69
CA HIS A 270 7.79 29.56 -9.14
C HIS A 270 6.76 28.66 -9.84
N VAL A 271 6.32 27.55 -9.22
CA VAL A 271 5.39 26.59 -9.84
C VAL A 271 3.93 27.08 -9.82
N SER A 272 3.54 27.90 -8.84
CA SER A 272 2.15 28.34 -8.65
C SER A 272 1.67 29.32 -9.73
N TYR A 273 2.53 30.20 -10.23
CA TYR A 273 2.20 31.22 -11.22
C TYR A 273 1.85 30.68 -12.62
N LEU A 274 2.05 29.38 -12.86
CA LEU A 274 1.83 28.75 -14.16
C LEU A 274 0.45 28.08 -14.30
N MET A 275 -0.39 28.11 -13.26
CA MET A 275 -1.68 27.41 -13.26
C MET A 275 -2.81 28.32 -13.75
N ASN A 276 -3.58 27.85 -14.74
CA ASN A 276 -4.84 28.48 -15.11
C ASN A 276 -5.85 28.32 -13.98
N LYS A 277 -6.57 29.40 -13.64
CA LYS A 277 -7.62 29.38 -12.61
C LYS A 277 -8.77 28.46 -13.03
N SER A 278 -9.20 27.62 -12.10
CA SER A 278 -10.30 26.66 -12.24
C SER A 278 -11.06 26.59 -10.91
N GLU A 279 -12.39 26.63 -10.96
CA GLU A 279 -13.25 26.44 -9.76
C GLU A 279 -13.34 24.97 -9.34
N GLY A 280 -13.00 24.04 -10.23
CA GLY A 280 -13.10 22.59 -9.99
C GLY A 280 -14.51 22.05 -10.24
N GLU A 281 -14.59 20.85 -10.83
CA GLU A 281 -15.86 20.17 -11.12
C GLU A 281 -16.40 19.36 -9.91
N GLY A 282 -15.59 19.19 -8.87
CA GLY A 282 -15.89 18.35 -7.71
C GLY A 282 -15.64 16.85 -7.97
N LEU A 283 -15.32 16.09 -6.91
CA LEU A 283 -15.06 14.64 -7.02
C LEU A 283 -16.26 13.85 -7.57
N GLN A 284 -17.48 14.37 -7.43
CA GLN A 284 -18.69 13.80 -8.00
C GLN A 284 -18.65 13.71 -9.53
N SER A 285 -17.81 14.50 -10.21
CA SER A 285 -17.70 14.48 -11.68
C SER A 285 -16.99 13.22 -12.21
N ILE A 286 -16.07 12.65 -11.43
CA ILE A 286 -15.31 11.45 -11.79
C ILE A 286 -15.75 10.21 -11.02
N ILE A 287 -16.52 10.39 -9.95
CA ILE A 287 -17.03 9.32 -9.10
C ILE A 287 -18.55 9.21 -9.27
N HIS A 288 -19.00 8.32 -10.16
CA HIS A 288 -20.42 8.24 -10.55
C HIS A 288 -21.37 7.68 -9.45
N VAL A 289 -22.26 8.56 -8.98
CA VAL A 289 -23.63 8.51 -8.38
C VAL A 289 -24.21 7.24 -7.72
N GLN A 290 -23.75 6.01 -7.98
CA GLN A 290 -24.20 4.84 -7.19
C GLN A 290 -23.57 4.77 -5.79
N MET A 291 -22.75 5.76 -5.43
CA MET A 291 -22.12 5.85 -4.13
C MET A 291 -23.10 6.28 -3.05
N LYS A 292 -23.10 5.54 -1.95
CA LYS A 292 -23.62 6.05 -0.69
C LYS A 292 -22.82 7.30 -0.31
N LYS A 293 -23.51 8.32 0.22
CA LYS A 293 -22.89 9.61 0.59
C LYS A 293 -21.72 9.46 1.59
N ASP A 294 -21.73 8.38 2.37
CA ASP A 294 -20.77 8.08 3.42
C ASP A 294 -19.34 7.82 2.90
N VAL A 295 -19.16 7.07 1.81
CA VAL A 295 -17.82 6.81 1.25
C VAL A 295 -17.23 8.05 0.57
N MET A 296 -18.07 8.88 -0.04
CA MET A 296 -17.63 10.14 -0.64
C MET A 296 -17.04 11.08 0.41
N GLN A 297 -17.59 11.10 1.62
CA GLN A 297 -17.04 11.86 2.74
C GLN A 297 -15.63 11.36 3.13
N LEU A 298 -15.40 10.05 3.14
CA LEU A 298 -14.07 9.49 3.38
C LEU A 298 -13.08 9.89 2.27
N VAL A 299 -13.45 9.71 0.99
CA VAL A 299 -12.54 10.05 -0.13
C VAL A 299 -12.22 11.54 -0.17
N THR A 300 -13.22 12.41 0.01
CA THR A 300 -13.02 13.87 0.07
C THR A 300 -12.11 14.27 1.24
N SER A 301 -12.21 13.62 2.40
CA SER A 301 -11.32 13.91 3.54
C SER A 301 -9.84 13.54 3.30
N LEU A 302 -9.56 12.68 2.31
CA LEU A 302 -8.20 12.25 1.95
C LEU A 302 -7.61 13.03 0.76
N LEU A 303 -8.46 13.55 -0.13
CA LEU A 303 -8.06 14.20 -1.39
C LEU A 303 -8.10 15.73 -1.28
N HIS A 304 -7.19 16.30 -0.48
CA HIS A 304 -6.96 17.75 -0.36
C HIS A 304 -5.59 18.16 -0.92
N PHE A 305 -5.49 19.37 -1.48
CA PHE A 305 -4.18 19.98 -1.76
C PHE A 305 -3.45 20.27 -0.46
N ASN A 306 -4.10 20.98 0.49
CA ASN A 306 -3.53 21.23 1.81
C ASN A 306 -3.19 19.91 2.52
N VAL A 307 -1.89 19.68 2.74
CA VAL A 307 -1.39 18.42 3.30
C VAL A 307 -1.87 18.19 4.73
N TYR A 308 -2.15 19.25 5.48
CA TYR A 308 -2.64 19.20 6.86
C TYR A 308 -4.16 19.00 6.92
N SER A 309 -4.88 19.25 5.83
CA SER A 309 -6.33 18.99 5.72
C SER A 309 -6.65 17.54 5.37
N ARG A 310 -5.65 16.72 5.02
CA ARG A 310 -5.85 15.29 4.79
C ARG A 310 -6.00 14.57 6.13
N ILE A 311 -7.13 13.87 6.30
CA ILE A 311 -7.37 13.12 7.53
C ILE A 311 -6.26 12.08 7.75
N HIS A 312 -5.77 12.00 8.99
CA HIS A 312 -4.81 10.96 9.37
C HIS A 312 -5.49 9.58 9.32
N PRO A 313 -4.82 8.50 8.86
CA PRO A 313 -5.48 7.20 8.68
C PRO A 313 -6.14 6.66 9.96
N MET A 314 -5.49 6.80 11.12
CA MET A 314 -6.08 6.41 12.41
C MET A 314 -7.31 7.25 12.80
N ALA A 315 -7.33 8.54 12.46
CA ALA A 315 -8.50 9.39 12.70
C ALA A 315 -9.66 9.00 11.76
N ALA A 316 -9.35 8.63 10.51
CA ALA A 316 -10.33 8.17 9.54
C ALA A 316 -11.04 6.89 10.00
N LEU A 317 -10.38 6.04 10.80
CA LEU A 317 -11.00 4.84 11.38
C LEU A 317 -12.18 5.14 12.33
N HIS A 318 -12.42 6.39 12.72
CA HIS A 318 -13.58 6.82 13.51
C HIS A 318 -14.76 7.35 12.68
N MET A 319 -14.56 7.61 11.39
CA MET A 319 -15.62 8.17 10.54
C MET A 319 -16.86 7.26 10.49
N ASP A 320 -18.04 7.88 10.38
CA ASP A 320 -19.33 7.17 10.35
C ASP A 320 -19.43 6.13 9.25
N TYR A 321 -18.69 6.32 8.16
CA TYR A 321 -18.55 5.33 7.10
C TYR A 321 -18.27 3.95 7.68
N PHE A 322 -17.41 3.80 8.69
CA PHE A 322 -17.07 2.50 9.25
C PHE A 322 -17.99 2.02 10.39
N ASN A 323 -19.03 2.77 10.79
CA ASN A 323 -19.96 2.34 11.86
C ASN A 323 -20.56 0.96 11.59
N SER A 324 -20.93 0.66 10.34
CA SER A 324 -21.55 -0.63 9.99
C SER A 324 -20.59 -1.82 10.08
N ILE A 325 -19.27 -1.61 10.11
CA ILE A 325 -18.30 -2.70 10.37
C ILE A 325 -17.80 -2.68 11.82
N ARG A 326 -18.09 -1.61 12.59
CA ARG A 326 -17.81 -1.50 14.03
C ARG A 326 -18.96 -2.03 14.90
N ALA A 327 -20.21 -1.77 14.50
CA ALA A 327 -21.41 -2.02 15.29
C ALA A 327 -22.17 -3.31 14.89
N GLU A 328 -21.97 -3.82 13.68
CA GLU A 328 -22.74 -4.94 13.11
C GLU A 328 -22.12 -6.32 13.38
N THR A 329 -21.08 -6.39 14.22
CA THR A 329 -20.18 -7.52 14.42
C THR A 329 -20.77 -8.73 15.18
N ILE A 330 -22.07 -8.76 15.52
CA ILE A 330 -22.67 -9.96 16.16
C ILE A 330 -23.93 -10.49 15.48
N ARG A 331 -24.76 -9.68 14.81
CA ARG A 331 -26.14 -10.11 14.48
C ARG A 331 -26.45 -10.49 13.02
N VAL A 332 -25.69 -10.07 12.01
CA VAL A 332 -26.18 -10.20 10.60
C VAL A 332 -25.32 -11.11 9.71
N MET A 333 -24.09 -11.46 10.07
CA MET A 333 -23.17 -12.13 9.13
C MET A 333 -23.08 -13.66 9.25
N LYS A 334 -24.06 -14.34 9.86
CA LYS A 334 -24.15 -15.82 9.77
C LYS A 334 -24.70 -16.33 8.43
N ASN A 335 -25.17 -15.46 7.52
CA ASN A 335 -25.84 -15.85 6.26
C ASN A 335 -25.30 -15.17 4.99
N SER A 336 -24.13 -14.52 5.02
CA SER A 336 -23.54 -13.88 3.84
C SER A 336 -22.69 -14.89 3.06
N ALA A 337 -23.12 -15.32 1.87
CA ALA A 337 -22.34 -16.15 0.95
C ALA A 337 -21.03 -15.50 0.42
N ILE A 338 -20.68 -14.31 0.91
CA ILE A 338 -19.55 -13.50 0.45
C ILE A 338 -18.29 -13.74 1.32
N LEU A 339 -18.46 -14.00 2.62
CA LEU A 339 -17.36 -14.13 3.57
C LEU A 339 -17.47 -15.45 4.33
N ASP A 340 -16.33 -16.15 4.46
CA ASP A 340 -16.23 -17.35 5.29
C ASP A 340 -16.23 -16.97 6.79
N GLU A 341 -15.48 -15.91 7.14
CA GLU A 341 -15.39 -15.31 8.48
C GLU A 341 -15.15 -13.79 8.37
N ILE A 342 -15.49 -13.02 9.42
CA ILE A 342 -15.13 -11.60 9.51
C ILE A 342 -13.73 -11.49 10.11
N PRO A 343 -12.80 -10.74 9.48
CA PRO A 343 -11.47 -10.55 10.04
C PRO A 343 -11.52 -9.73 11.33
N PRO A 344 -10.55 -9.86 12.25
CA PRO A 344 -10.48 -9.00 13.40
C PRO A 344 -10.19 -7.55 12.96
N LEU A 345 -11.06 -6.61 13.36
CA LEU A 345 -11.01 -5.20 12.96
C LEU A 345 -10.71 -4.26 14.13
N THR A 346 -10.95 -4.70 15.36
CA THR A 346 -10.83 -3.91 16.60
C THR A 346 -9.79 -4.47 17.56
N ASP A 347 -8.97 -5.41 17.09
CA ASP A 347 -7.81 -5.98 17.77
C ASP A 347 -6.61 -5.01 17.68
N PHE A 348 -6.84 -3.77 18.09
CA PHE A 348 -5.83 -2.71 18.06
C PHE A 348 -4.63 -3.08 18.94
N LEU A 349 -3.43 -2.83 18.44
CA LEU A 349 -2.22 -2.86 19.26
C LEU A 349 -2.29 -1.76 20.34
N GLN A 350 -1.51 -1.89 21.40
CA GLN A 350 -1.54 -0.93 22.51
C GLN A 350 -1.31 0.51 22.04
N ASP A 351 -0.34 0.72 21.16
CA ASP A 351 -0.03 2.05 20.64
C ASP A 351 -1.15 2.58 19.73
N GLU A 352 -1.75 1.71 18.89
CA GLU A 352 -2.92 2.07 18.08
C GLU A 352 -4.07 2.55 18.96
N TYR A 353 -4.34 1.80 20.04
CA TYR A 353 -5.38 2.14 21.01
C TYR A 353 -5.13 3.49 21.69
N LEU A 354 -3.89 3.75 22.14
CA LEU A 354 -3.49 5.02 22.75
C LEU A 354 -3.67 6.20 21.78
N PHE A 355 -3.27 6.02 20.50
CA PHE A 355 -3.46 7.04 19.48
C PHE A 355 -4.95 7.36 19.28
N LEU A 356 -5.79 6.33 19.18
CA LEU A 356 -7.24 6.47 18.98
C LEU A 356 -7.87 7.23 20.17
N GLN A 357 -7.51 6.89 21.42
CA GLN A 357 -8.02 7.59 22.60
C GLN A 357 -7.64 9.07 22.64
N ASN A 358 -6.40 9.40 22.30
CA ASN A 358 -5.93 10.79 22.26
C ASN A 358 -6.64 11.60 21.17
N THR A 359 -6.92 10.97 20.03
CA THR A 359 -7.65 11.61 18.92
C THR A 359 -9.09 11.95 19.33
N ILE A 360 -9.79 11.01 19.99
CA ILE A 360 -11.15 11.23 20.49
C ILE A 360 -11.17 12.34 21.56
N SER A 361 -10.21 12.33 22.48
CA SER A 361 -10.11 13.35 23.53
C SER A 361 -9.91 14.75 22.96
N TYR A 362 -9.08 14.88 21.91
CA TYR A 362 -8.89 16.15 21.20
C TYR A 362 -10.16 16.66 20.50
N GLN A 363 -10.95 15.76 19.90
CA GLN A 363 -12.22 16.12 19.26
C GLN A 363 -13.28 16.56 20.28
N ASN A 364 -13.34 15.91 21.45
CA ASN A 364 -14.28 16.27 22.52
C ASN A 364 -13.93 17.59 23.23
N HIS A 365 -12.67 18.05 23.17
CA HIS A 365 -12.26 19.33 23.75
C HIS A 365 -12.44 20.54 22.80
N MET A 366 -12.76 20.29 21.53
CA MET A 366 -12.99 21.32 20.50
C MET A 366 -14.48 21.60 20.24
N HIS A 367 -15.38 21.02 21.05
CA HIS A 367 -16.83 21.19 20.95
C HIS A 367 -17.43 21.89 22.17
#